data_AF-A0AAD5YAG9-F1
#
_entry.id   AF-A0AAD5YAG9-F1
#
_cell.length_a   1.000
_cell.length_b   1.000
_cell.length_c   1.000
_cell.angle_alpha   90.00
_cell.angle_beta   90.00
_cell.angle_gamma   90.00
#
_symmetry.space_group_name_H-M   'P 1'
#
loop_
_entity.id
_entity.type
_entity.pdbx_description
1 polymer ?
#
loop_
_entity_poly.entity_id
_entity_poly.type
_entity_poly.pdbx_seq_one_letter_code
_entity_poly.pdbx_strand_id
1 'polypeptide(L)'
;MTSSAEEVHHGAPQHPDFKPKRTIVFPVDSSDHSKNTIIWALENLLTDQDQAILMNVRSGVLSIFNVNMGYPYAPTVYPEETVHRVEDAEKAASHELLLNYSKMLVAKKIHTKAIALRGEARSELVTTINSLKPSLVVLGSRGLSNIATSLLGSVSNYLLHNCECPVLILPAKK
;
A
#
# COMPACT_ATOMS: atom_id res chain seq x y z
N MET A 1 5.75 21.06 0.02
CA MET A 1 6.52 20.16 -0.85
C MET A 1 5.56 19.06 -1.27
N THR A 2 5.23 19.00 -2.54
CA THR A 2 4.22 18.10 -3.11
C THR A 2 4.67 16.65 -2.96
N SER A 3 3.91 15.84 -2.21
CA SER A 3 4.03 14.37 -2.23
C SER A 3 3.83 13.92 -3.67
N SER A 4 4.92 13.59 -4.36
CA SER A 4 4.87 13.08 -5.73
C SER A 4 4.57 11.60 -5.65
N ALA A 5 3.28 11.26 -5.73
CA ALA A 5 2.86 9.90 -6.04
C ALA A 5 3.51 9.51 -7.37
N GLU A 6 4.37 8.49 -7.34
CA GLU A 6 4.98 7.95 -8.55
C GLU A 6 4.09 6.79 -9.00
N GLU A 7 3.33 7.00 -10.08
CA GLU A 7 2.59 5.90 -10.70
C GLU A 7 3.60 4.95 -11.34
N VAL A 8 3.56 3.69 -10.90
CA VAL A 8 4.44 2.63 -11.39
C VAL A 8 3.55 1.65 -12.16
N HIS A 9 3.55 1.78 -13.49
CA HIS A 9 2.74 0.92 -14.36
C HIS A 9 3.39 -0.45 -14.53
N HIS A 10 3.00 -1.41 -13.70
CA HIS A 10 3.46 -2.80 -13.78
C HIS A 10 2.34 -3.72 -14.23
N GLY A 11 2.22 -3.92 -15.54
CA GLY A 11 1.25 -4.83 -16.14
C GLY A 11 1.28 -4.77 -17.66
N ALA A 12 0.88 -5.88 -18.31
CA ALA A 12 0.75 -6.04 -19.76
C ALA A 12 0.01 -4.85 -20.41
N PRO A 13 0.17 -4.61 -21.74
CA PRO A 13 -0.42 -3.46 -22.42
C PRO A 13 -1.89 -3.33 -22.03
N GLN A 14 -2.21 -2.28 -21.28
CA GLN A 14 -3.58 -1.98 -20.95
C GLN A 14 -4.26 -1.72 -22.29
N HIS A 15 -5.31 -2.48 -22.60
CA HIS A 15 -6.13 -2.16 -23.75
C HIS A 15 -6.61 -0.71 -23.54
N PRO A 16 -6.28 0.25 -24.43
CA PRO A 16 -6.48 1.67 -24.17
C PRO A 16 -7.95 2.04 -23.89
N ASP A 17 -8.88 1.15 -24.24
CA ASP A 17 -10.33 1.29 -24.04
C ASP A 17 -10.90 0.54 -22.82
N PHE A 18 -10.05 -0.08 -21.98
CA PHE A 18 -10.55 -0.80 -20.81
C PHE A 18 -11.20 0.18 -19.80
N LYS A 19 -12.50 -0.01 -19.57
CA LYS A 19 -13.26 0.72 -18.56
C LYS A 19 -13.68 -0.25 -17.46
N PRO A 20 -13.04 -0.19 -16.26
CA PRO A 20 -13.38 -1.11 -15.19
C PRO A 20 -14.80 -0.86 -14.66
N LYS A 21 -15.52 -1.93 -14.35
CA LYS A 21 -16.82 -1.84 -13.65
C LYS A 21 -16.63 -1.38 -12.20
N ARG A 22 -15.57 -1.85 -11.55
CA ARG A 22 -15.17 -1.45 -10.19
C ARG A 22 -13.67 -1.21 -10.15
N THR A 23 -13.28 -0.20 -9.38
CA THR A 23 -11.89 -0.03 -8.98
C THR A 23 -11.77 -0.46 -7.53
N ILE A 24 -10.86 -1.39 -7.25
CA ILE A 24 -10.62 -1.93 -5.90
C ILE A 24 -9.18 -1.63 -5.51
N VAL A 25 -9.01 -0.94 -4.38
CA VAL A 25 -7.69 -0.54 -3.88
C VAL A 25 -7.22 -1.52 -2.81
N PHE A 26 -5.95 -1.88 -2.89
CA PHE A 26 -5.26 -2.75 -1.95
C PHE A 26 -4.04 -2.03 -1.37
N PRO A 27 -4.15 -1.44 -0.17
CA PRO A 27 -2.98 -1.06 0.61
C PRO A 27 -2.21 -2.33 1.00
N VAL A 28 -0.94 -2.40 0.61
CA VAL A 28 -0.09 -3.58 0.81
C VAL A 28 1.25 -3.23 1.46
N ASP A 29 1.72 -4.13 2.30
CA ASP A 29 3.08 -4.17 2.84
C ASP A 29 3.69 -5.57 2.62
N SER A 30 4.88 -5.80 3.18
CA SER A 30 5.58 -7.09 3.08
C SER A 30 5.08 -8.16 4.05
N SER A 31 3.97 -7.93 4.76
CA SER A 31 3.40 -8.90 5.70
C SER A 31 2.65 -10.03 5.01
N ASP A 32 2.57 -11.17 5.70
CA ASP A 32 1.71 -12.28 5.29
C ASP A 32 0.22 -11.90 5.26
N HIS A 33 -0.19 -10.89 6.01
CA HIS A 33 -1.58 -10.41 6.03
C HIS A 33 -1.95 -9.76 4.70
N SER A 34 -1.08 -8.90 4.14
CA SER A 34 -1.27 -8.33 2.80
C SER A 34 -1.29 -9.44 1.75
N LYS A 35 -0.36 -10.40 1.82
CA LYS A 35 -0.33 -11.53 0.87
C LYS A 35 -1.60 -12.38 0.92
N ASN A 36 -2.04 -12.78 2.11
CA ASN A 36 -3.28 -13.53 2.30
C ASN A 36 -4.50 -12.74 1.80
N THR A 37 -4.48 -11.40 1.94
CA THR A 37 -5.55 -10.54 1.45
C THR A 37 -5.65 -10.55 -0.08
N ILE A 38 -4.52 -10.44 -0.77
CA ILE A 38 -4.50 -10.54 -2.24
C ILE A 38 -4.99 -11.91 -2.71
N ILE A 39 -4.54 -13.00 -2.07
CA ILE A 39 -4.97 -14.36 -2.41
C ILE A 39 -6.48 -14.51 -2.21
N TRP A 40 -7.01 -14.11 -1.05
CA TRP A 40 -8.43 -14.19 -0.77
C TRP A 40 -9.26 -13.39 -1.76
N ALA A 41 -8.81 -12.18 -2.11
CA ALA A 41 -9.52 -11.33 -3.07
C ALA A 41 -9.54 -11.93 -4.47
N LEU A 42 -8.44 -12.56 -4.91
CA LEU A 42 -8.38 -13.30 -6.18
C LEU A 42 -9.36 -14.47 -6.23
N GLU A 43 -9.57 -15.14 -5.10
CA GLU A 43 -10.43 -16.32 -5.02
C GLU A 43 -11.91 -15.98 -4.85
N ASN A 44 -12.23 -14.85 -4.22
CA ASN A 44 -13.58 -14.59 -3.70
C ASN A 44 -14.21 -13.25 -4.13
N LEU A 45 -13.44 -12.31 -4.67
CA LEU A 45 -13.91 -10.93 -4.88
C LEU A 45 -13.68 -10.41 -6.30
N LEU A 46 -12.47 -10.60 -6.82
CA LEU A 46 -12.00 -10.00 -8.07
C LEU A 46 -12.53 -10.79 -9.28
N THR A 47 -12.91 -10.04 -10.31
CA THR A 47 -13.30 -10.54 -11.62
C THR A 47 -12.49 -9.83 -12.70
N ASP A 48 -12.54 -10.33 -13.94
CA ASP A 48 -11.85 -9.72 -15.09
C ASP A 48 -12.40 -8.33 -15.49
N GLN A 49 -13.56 -7.93 -14.96
CA GLN A 49 -14.15 -6.60 -15.15
C GLN A 49 -13.66 -5.56 -14.12
N ASP A 50 -12.85 -5.97 -13.14
CA ASP A 50 -12.35 -5.10 -12.09
C ASP A 50 -10.94 -4.57 -12.42
N GLN A 51 -10.63 -3.38 -11.90
CA GLN A 51 -9.26 -2.89 -11.81
C GLN A 51 -8.79 -2.96 -10.36
N ALA A 52 -7.71 -3.70 -10.11
CA ALA A 52 -6.99 -3.69 -8.86
C ALA A 52 -5.93 -2.58 -8.86
N ILE A 53 -5.91 -1.74 -7.83
CA ILE A 53 -4.84 -0.75 -7.60
C ILE A 53 -4.10 -1.14 -6.33
N LEU A 54 -2.83 -1.55 -6.48
CA LEU A 54 -1.93 -1.81 -5.37
C LEU A 54 -1.33 -0.49 -4.89
N MET A 55 -1.29 -0.27 -3.57
CA MET A 55 -0.66 0.91 -2.97
C MET A 55 0.31 0.51 -1.88
N ASN A 56 1.53 1.03 -1.94
CA ASN A 56 2.51 0.89 -0.87
C ASN A 56 3.04 2.27 -0.47
N VAL A 57 3.15 2.54 0.83
CA VAL A 57 3.69 3.80 1.34
C VAL A 57 5.07 3.59 1.93
N ARG A 58 6.03 4.37 1.46
CA ARG A 58 7.39 4.45 2.02
C ARG A 58 7.44 5.54 3.07
N SER A 59 7.91 5.21 4.27
CA SER A 59 7.89 6.15 5.41
C SER A 59 8.95 7.24 5.29
N GLY A 60 10.00 7.03 4.49
CA GLY A 60 11.08 7.97 4.32
C GLY A 60 12.06 7.95 5.49
N VAL A 61 13.30 8.33 5.17
CA VAL A 61 14.47 8.28 6.04
C VAL A 61 14.25 8.92 7.42
N LEU A 62 13.65 10.10 7.45
CA LEU A 62 13.39 10.85 8.68
C LEU A 62 12.42 10.11 9.61
N SER A 63 11.44 9.38 9.07
CA SER A 63 10.51 8.59 9.88
C SER A 63 11.21 7.38 10.50
N ILE A 64 12.06 6.68 9.75
CA ILE A 64 12.78 5.49 10.26
C ILE A 64 13.70 5.89 11.42
N PHE A 65 14.46 6.96 11.25
CA PHE A 65 15.44 7.38 12.26
C PHE A 65 14.80 7.92 13.54
N ASN A 66 13.70 8.66 13.43
CA ASN A 66 12.97 9.17 14.60
C ASN A 66 12.38 8.04 15.47
N VAL A 67 11.96 6.94 14.84
CA VAL A 67 11.34 5.81 15.56
C VAL A 67 12.37 4.86 16.17
N ASN A 68 13.47 4.57 15.46
CA ASN A 68 14.45 3.58 15.92
C ASN A 68 15.44 4.07 17.00
N MET A 69 15.72 5.38 17.07
CA MET A 69 16.81 5.89 17.94
C MET A 69 16.33 6.59 19.21
N GLY A 70 15.02 6.74 19.45
CA GLY A 70 14.51 7.28 20.71
C GLY A 70 14.88 8.74 21.01
N TYR A 71 15.29 9.51 20.00
CA TYR A 71 15.64 10.94 20.14
C TYR A 71 14.57 11.83 19.48
N PRO A 72 13.47 12.16 20.17
CA PRO A 72 12.39 12.96 19.59
C PRO A 72 12.73 14.45 19.35
N TYR A 73 13.93 14.94 19.70
CA TYR A 73 14.21 16.39 19.71
C TYR A 73 15.62 16.84 19.25
N ALA A 74 16.47 15.97 18.71
CA ALA A 74 17.78 16.39 18.19
C ALA A 74 17.76 16.38 16.65
N PRO A 75 18.00 17.52 15.95
CA PRO A 75 18.20 17.52 14.51
C PRO A 75 19.52 16.80 14.22
N THR A 76 19.43 15.49 14.00
CA THR A 76 20.56 14.68 13.60
C THR A 76 20.77 14.97 12.12
N VAL A 77 21.81 15.73 11.78
CA VAL A 77 22.18 15.98 10.39
C VAL A 77 22.81 14.69 9.86
N TYR A 78 22.06 13.95 9.06
CA TYR A 78 22.56 12.74 8.42
C TYR A 78 23.35 13.11 7.16
N PRO A 79 24.47 12.40 6.87
CA PRO A 79 25.16 12.55 5.60
C PRO A 79 24.19 12.31 4.45
N GLU A 80 24.22 13.18 3.43
CA GLU A 80 23.34 13.11 2.26
C GLU A 80 23.39 11.73 1.58
N GLU A 81 24.58 11.15 1.47
CA GLU A 81 24.79 9.80 0.94
C GLU A 81 24.02 8.73 1.74
N THR A 82 23.96 8.85 3.07
CA THR A 82 23.21 7.92 3.92
C THR A 82 21.71 8.06 3.68
N VAL A 83 21.23 9.30 3.54
CA VAL A 83 19.82 9.58 3.24
C VAL A 83 19.45 8.99 1.88
N HIS A 84 20.20 9.31 0.83
CA HIS A 84 19.95 8.78 -0.52
C HIS A 84 19.98 7.26 -0.55
N ARG A 85 20.97 6.62 0.09
CA ARG A 85 21.06 5.15 0.13
C ARG A 85 19.83 4.50 0.78
N VAL A 86 19.29 5.08 1.86
CA VAL A 86 18.06 4.57 2.49
C VAL A 86 16.85 4.83 1.61
N GLU A 87 16.72 6.01 0.99
CA GLU A 87 15.63 6.30 0.05
C GLU A 87 15.62 5.37 -1.16
N ASP A 88 16.79 5.11 -1.74
CA ASP A 88 16.96 4.20 -2.87
C ASP A 88 16.61 2.76 -2.48
N ALA A 89 17.04 2.32 -1.29
CA ALA A 89 16.67 1.00 -0.77
C ALA A 89 15.16 0.88 -0.52
N GLU A 90 14.51 1.89 0.08
CA GLU A 90 13.05 1.91 0.25
C GLU A 90 12.33 1.92 -1.10
N LYS A 91 12.82 2.70 -2.08
CA LYS A 91 12.25 2.76 -3.43
C LYS A 91 12.33 1.38 -4.09
N ALA A 92 13.50 0.74 -4.05
CA ALA A 92 13.71 -0.58 -4.63
C ALA A 92 12.82 -1.65 -3.96
N ALA A 93 12.75 -1.67 -2.63
CA ALA A 93 11.91 -2.62 -1.90
C ALA A 93 10.41 -2.43 -2.19
N SER A 94 9.93 -1.18 -2.23
CA SER A 94 8.54 -0.86 -2.57
C SER A 94 8.21 -1.28 -4.01
N HIS A 95 9.12 -1.01 -4.95
CA HIS A 95 8.97 -1.41 -6.34
C HIS A 95 8.91 -2.92 -6.51
N GLU A 96 9.82 -3.66 -5.87
CA GLU A 96 9.83 -5.12 -5.91
C GLU A 96 8.55 -5.72 -5.29
N LEU A 97 8.11 -5.18 -4.15
CA LEU A 97 6.87 -5.59 -3.49
C LEU A 97 5.65 -5.44 -4.42
N LEU A 98 5.49 -4.24 -4.99
CA LEU A 98 4.39 -3.94 -5.91
C LEU A 98 4.45 -4.81 -7.17
N LEU A 99 5.66 -5.05 -7.70
CA LEU A 99 5.86 -5.94 -8.85
C LEU A 99 5.41 -7.38 -8.54
N ASN A 100 5.77 -7.89 -7.36
CA ASN A 100 5.44 -9.25 -6.96
C ASN A 100 3.93 -9.46 -6.82
N TYR A 101 3.22 -8.52 -6.18
CA TYR A 101 1.75 -8.59 -6.14
C TYR A 101 1.11 -8.37 -7.51
N SER A 102 1.67 -7.49 -8.34
CA SER A 102 1.17 -7.26 -9.70
C SER A 102 1.24 -8.54 -10.54
N LYS A 103 2.34 -9.30 -10.44
CA LYS A 103 2.47 -10.60 -11.11
C LYS A 103 1.38 -11.59 -10.68
N MET A 104 1.02 -11.63 -9.40
CA MET A 104 -0.06 -12.51 -8.90
C MET A 104 -1.42 -12.16 -9.53
N LEU A 105 -1.74 -10.87 -9.59
CA LEU A 105 -3.00 -10.38 -10.16
C LEU A 105 -3.06 -10.57 -11.69
N VAL A 106 -1.98 -10.22 -12.40
CA VAL A 106 -1.88 -10.36 -13.86
C VAL A 106 -1.92 -11.83 -14.29
N ALA A 107 -1.30 -12.74 -13.52
CA ALA A 107 -1.39 -14.18 -13.79
C ALA A 107 -2.84 -14.72 -13.75
N LYS A 108 -3.73 -14.02 -13.04
CA LYS A 108 -5.18 -14.28 -12.97
C LYS A 108 -6.00 -13.37 -13.90
N LYS A 109 -5.34 -12.67 -14.83
CA LYS A 109 -5.95 -11.75 -15.82
C LYS A 109 -6.70 -10.57 -15.18
N ILE A 110 -6.28 -10.13 -13.99
CA ILE A 110 -6.84 -8.94 -13.35
C ILE A 110 -6.10 -7.70 -13.87
N HIS A 111 -6.87 -6.70 -14.31
CA HIS A 111 -6.32 -5.40 -14.69
C HIS A 111 -5.70 -4.74 -13.47
N THR A 112 -4.40 -4.45 -13.52
CA THR A 112 -3.63 -4.03 -12.35
C THR A 112 -2.90 -2.72 -12.59
N LYS A 113 -2.97 -1.82 -11.61
CA LYS A 113 -2.11 -0.65 -11.47
C LYS A 113 -1.40 -0.71 -10.12
N ALA A 114 -0.24 -0.07 -10.01
CA ALA A 114 0.49 0.07 -8.77
C ALA A 114 0.89 1.52 -8.54
N ILE A 115 0.79 1.98 -7.29
CA ILE A 115 1.12 3.34 -6.88
C ILE A 115 2.07 3.26 -5.70
N ALA A 116 3.26 3.84 -5.86
CA ALA A 116 4.22 3.99 -4.77
C ALA A 116 4.09 5.39 -4.17
N LEU A 117 3.69 5.44 -2.90
CA LEU A 117 3.51 6.67 -2.13
C LEU A 117 4.72 6.88 -1.20
N ARG A 118 4.89 8.13 -0.74
CA ARG A 118 5.92 8.51 0.22
C ARG A 118 5.30 9.41 1.28
N GLY A 119 5.54 9.08 2.55
CA GLY A 119 5.03 9.85 3.69
C GLY A 119 4.51 8.96 4.81
N GLU A 120 3.66 9.51 5.67
CA GLU A 120 3.03 8.76 6.74
C GLU A 120 1.87 7.92 6.17
N ALA A 121 1.89 6.61 6.42
CA ALA A 121 1.02 5.67 5.72
C ALA A 121 -0.47 5.97 5.86
N ARG A 122 -0.94 6.37 7.04
CA ARG A 122 -2.37 6.61 7.29
C ARG A 122 -2.88 7.79 6.47
N SER A 123 -2.17 8.91 6.51
CA SER A 123 -2.53 10.15 5.83
C SER A 123 -2.39 10.05 4.31
N GLU A 124 -1.29 9.49 3.80
CA GLU A 124 -1.08 9.35 2.35
C GLU A 124 -2.10 8.39 1.73
N LEU A 125 -2.43 7.28 2.39
CA LEU A 125 -3.43 6.32 1.90
C LEU A 125 -4.82 6.95 1.85
N VAL A 126 -5.29 7.58 2.94
CA VAL A 126 -6.62 8.22 2.96
C VAL A 126 -6.73 9.30 1.90
N THR A 127 -5.73 10.17 1.80
CA THR A 127 -5.72 11.26 0.81
C THR A 127 -5.81 10.71 -0.61
N THR A 128 -4.99 9.71 -0.93
CA THR A 128 -4.95 9.12 -2.27
C THR A 128 -6.24 8.35 -2.58
N ILE A 129 -6.74 7.56 -1.62
CA ILE A 129 -7.97 6.77 -1.76
C ILE A 129 -9.19 7.68 -1.97
N ASN A 130 -9.37 8.70 -1.14
CA ASN A 130 -10.50 9.61 -1.26
C ASN A 130 -10.45 10.41 -2.56
N SER A 131 -9.24 10.75 -3.05
CA SER A 131 -9.07 11.36 -4.37
C SER A 131 -9.44 10.41 -5.51
N LEU A 132 -9.09 9.12 -5.42
CA LEU A 132 -9.37 8.12 -6.45
C LEU A 132 -10.83 7.64 -6.46
N LYS A 133 -11.54 7.76 -5.34
CA LYS A 133 -12.94 7.33 -5.16
C LYS A 133 -13.18 5.89 -5.63
N PRO A 134 -12.40 4.90 -5.15
CA PRO A 134 -12.58 3.52 -5.54
C PRO A 134 -13.93 2.99 -5.05
N SER A 135 -14.38 1.90 -5.65
CA SER A 135 -15.61 1.22 -5.23
C SER A 135 -15.44 0.51 -3.88
N LEU A 136 -14.21 0.11 -3.54
CA LEU A 136 -13.87 -0.63 -2.32
C LEU A 136 -12.38 -0.53 -2.02
N VAL A 137 -12.02 -0.45 -0.74
CA VAL A 137 -10.66 -0.69 -0.23
C VAL A 137 -10.63 -2.02 0.48
N VAL A 138 -9.62 -2.85 0.21
CA VAL A 138 -9.45 -4.17 0.83
C VAL A 138 -8.05 -4.29 1.43
N LEU A 139 -7.98 -4.64 2.71
CA LEU A 139 -6.73 -4.77 3.45
C LEU A 139 -6.82 -5.79 4.58
N GLY A 140 -5.66 -6.22 5.07
CA GLY A 140 -5.57 -7.05 6.26
C GLY A 140 -5.86 -6.25 7.53
N SER A 141 -6.27 -6.95 8.60
CA SER A 141 -6.47 -6.35 9.92
C SER A 141 -5.15 -5.99 10.61
N ARG A 142 -4.03 -6.52 10.12
CA ARG A 142 -2.67 -6.28 10.62
C ARG A 142 -1.72 -6.08 9.43
N GLY A 143 -0.57 -5.48 9.73
CA GLY A 143 0.55 -5.29 8.80
C GLY A 143 1.85 -5.75 9.45
N LEU A 144 2.90 -4.92 9.36
CA LEU A 144 4.22 -5.23 9.93
C LEU A 144 4.28 -5.23 11.47
N SER A 145 3.39 -4.50 12.15
CA SER A 145 3.36 -4.41 13.61
C SER A 145 2.46 -5.49 14.22
N ASN A 146 3.05 -6.47 14.89
CA ASN A 146 2.36 -7.58 15.56
C ASN A 146 2.00 -7.27 17.02
N ILE A 147 1.34 -6.15 17.28
CA ILE A 147 0.88 -5.83 18.64
C ILE A 147 -0.25 -6.81 18.99
N ALA A 148 0.06 -7.81 19.81
CA ALA A 148 -0.81 -8.95 20.11
C ALA A 148 -2.16 -8.53 20.73
N THR A 149 -2.21 -7.37 21.39
CA THR A 149 -3.37 -6.89 22.15
C THR A 149 -4.40 -6.11 21.33
N SER A 150 -4.09 -5.69 20.09
CA SER A 150 -5.06 -4.97 19.24
C SER A 150 -5.72 -5.89 18.22
N LEU A 151 -7.03 -5.70 18.03
CA LEU A 151 -7.83 -6.36 16.98
C LEU A 151 -7.47 -5.83 15.58
N LEU A 152 -7.21 -4.52 15.47
CA LEU A 152 -6.85 -3.83 14.24
C LEU A 152 -5.48 -3.13 14.35
N GLY A 153 -4.71 -3.15 13.27
CA GLY A 153 -3.49 -2.36 13.09
C GLY A 153 -3.80 -0.87 12.90
N SER A 154 -2.79 -0.02 13.09
CA SER A 154 -2.94 1.43 13.03
C SER A 154 -3.48 1.92 11.67
N VAL A 155 -2.99 1.35 10.57
CA VAL A 155 -3.44 1.68 9.20
C VAL A 155 -4.87 1.23 8.97
N SER A 156 -5.19 -0.03 9.28
CA SER A 156 -6.53 -0.58 9.06
C SER A 156 -7.60 0.14 9.88
N ASN A 157 -7.30 0.45 11.14
CA ASN A 157 -8.18 1.23 11.99
C ASN A 157 -8.38 2.65 11.47
N TYR A 158 -7.30 3.30 11.00
CA TYR A 158 -7.40 4.67 10.49
C TYR A 158 -8.22 4.75 9.20
N LEU A 159 -7.99 3.84 8.25
CA LEU A 159 -8.75 3.79 7.00
C LEU A 159 -10.23 3.53 7.24
N LEU A 160 -10.58 2.63 8.17
CA LEU A 160 -11.96 2.35 8.54
C LEU A 160 -12.75 3.60 8.94
N HIS A 161 -12.09 4.57 9.59
CA HIS A 161 -12.74 5.78 10.10
C HIS A 161 -12.67 6.98 9.14
N ASN A 162 -11.76 6.98 8.16
CA ASN A 162 -11.44 8.18 7.39
C ASN A 162 -11.59 8.02 5.87
N CYS A 163 -11.74 6.79 5.35
CA CYS A 163 -12.07 6.59 3.94
C CYS A 163 -13.53 6.96 3.65
N GLU A 164 -13.75 7.64 2.53
CA GLU A 164 -15.10 7.99 2.05
C GLU A 164 -15.77 6.81 1.32
N CYS A 165 -14.99 5.81 0.91
CA CYS A 165 -15.47 4.59 0.25
C CYS A 165 -15.58 3.42 1.24
N PRO A 166 -16.35 2.36 0.91
CA PRO A 166 -16.40 1.13 1.71
C PRO A 166 -15.00 0.54 1.96
N VAL A 167 -14.81 -0.01 3.16
CA VAL A 167 -13.55 -0.66 3.59
C VAL A 167 -13.86 -2.09 4.03
N LEU A 168 -13.17 -3.06 3.43
CA LEU A 168 -13.23 -4.47 3.79
C LEU A 168 -11.92 -4.89 4.47
N ILE A 169 -12.01 -5.28 5.74
CA ILE A 169 -10.87 -5.71 6.54
C ILE A 169 -10.90 -7.23 6.72
N LEU A 170 -9.84 -7.91 6.31
CA LEU A 170 -9.69 -9.34 6.51
C LEU A 170 -8.99 -9.64 7.84
N PRO A 171 -9.51 -10.57 8.67
CA PRO A 171 -8.87 -10.94 9.91
C PRO A 171 -7.52 -11.64 9.67
N ALA A 172 -6.61 -11.49 10.63
CA ALA A 172 -5.41 -12.32 10.72
C ALA A 172 -5.78 -13.80 10.75
N LYS A 173 -5.12 -14.63 9.93
CA LYS A 173 -5.19 -16.09 10.08
C LYS A 173 -4.63 -16.44 11.47
N LYS A 174 -5.39 -17.21 12.23
CA LYS A 174 -4.95 -17.79 13.50
C LYS A 174 -3.93 -18.90 13.26
#